data_AF-A0AAW4V2Z0-F1
#
_entry.id   AF-A0AAW4V2Z0-F1
#
_cell.length_a   1.000
_cell.length_b   1.000
_cell.length_c   1.000
_cell.angle_alpha   90.00
_cell.angle_beta   90.00
_cell.angle_gamma   90.00
#
_symmetry.space_group_name_H-M   'P 1'
#
loop_
_entity.id
_entity.type
_entity.pdbx_description
1 polymer ?
#
loop_
_entity_poly.entity_id
_entity_poly.type
_entity_poly.pdbx_seq_one_letter_code
_entity_poly.pdbx_strand_id
1 'polypeptide(L)'
;MTMDILKGLLLINGTDVFTAYGAYLVEEKKGDNKNYSALLKPPAAKSHTAVSFRERDGEKLPDSLLPAWEARDVTLQFAIMAADRAQFLSRYSSFLKFLKEGDKGWLNINPPELGRTYRMYYKDCTDYTQLTDFGGEVIAKFSVKFREPVPTL
;
A
#
# COMPACT_ATOMS: atom_id res chain seq x y z
N MET A 1 20.70 4.08 15.00
CA MET A 1 19.32 3.65 15.29
C MET A 1 19.24 2.17 14.96
N THR A 2 18.92 1.33 15.94
CA THR A 2 18.98 -0.13 15.83
C THR A 2 18.05 -0.65 14.73
N MET A 3 18.63 -1.18 13.66
CA MET A 3 17.92 -1.83 12.54
C MET A 3 16.96 -2.94 12.99
N ASP A 4 17.06 -3.42 14.23
CA ASP A 4 16.12 -4.38 14.82
C ASP A 4 14.71 -3.82 15.05
N ILE A 5 14.52 -2.51 15.20
CA ILE A 5 13.19 -1.93 15.46
C ILE A 5 12.25 -2.08 14.26
N LEU A 6 12.80 -2.19 13.05
CA LEU A 6 12.02 -2.30 11.82
C LEU A 6 11.61 -3.73 11.47
N LYS A 7 12.20 -4.73 12.15
CA LYS A 7 11.87 -6.14 11.95
C LYS A 7 10.47 -6.43 12.45
N GLY A 8 9.69 -7.17 11.66
CA GLY A 8 8.34 -7.59 12.00
C GLY A 8 7.29 -6.48 11.95
N LEU A 9 7.62 -5.26 11.53
CA LEU A 9 6.63 -4.17 11.41
C LEU A 9 5.72 -4.32 10.19
N LEU A 10 6.20 -4.98 9.14
CA LEU A 10 5.43 -5.24 7.94
C LEU A 10 5.71 -6.63 7.38
N LEU A 11 4.66 -7.43 7.33
CA LEU A 11 4.65 -8.74 6.70
C LEU A 11 3.86 -8.64 5.40
N ILE A 12 4.41 -9.17 4.31
CA ILE A 12 3.68 -9.34 3.06
C ILE A 12 3.73 -10.83 2.70
N ASN A 13 2.58 -11.47 2.56
CA ASN A 13 2.48 -12.93 2.35
C ASN A 13 3.22 -13.76 3.41
N GLY A 14 3.30 -13.25 4.65
CA GLY A 14 4.03 -13.88 5.75
C GLY A 14 5.55 -13.62 5.75
N THR A 15 6.08 -12.93 4.74
CA THR A 15 7.49 -12.55 4.65
C THR A 15 7.71 -11.18 5.26
N ASP A 16 8.68 -11.06 6.19
CA ASP A 16 9.16 -9.77 6.68
C ASP A 16 10.00 -9.08 5.60
N VAL A 17 9.42 -8.02 5.02
CA VAL A 17 10.02 -7.30 3.89
C VAL A 17 11.28 -6.52 4.27
N PHE A 18 11.44 -6.16 5.54
CA PHE A 18 12.65 -5.49 6.02
C PHE A 18 13.82 -6.45 6.06
N THR A 19 13.63 -7.66 6.61
CA THR A 19 14.70 -8.67 6.64
C THR A 19 15.04 -9.22 5.26
N ALA A 20 14.04 -9.44 4.41
CA ALA A 20 14.25 -10.04 3.09
C ALA A 20 14.81 -9.04 2.06
N TYR A 21 14.36 -7.79 2.09
CA TYR A 21 14.66 -6.80 1.04
C TYR A 21 15.20 -5.47 1.54
N GLY A 22 15.28 -5.26 2.86
CA GLY A 22 15.61 -3.96 3.44
C GLY A 22 14.52 -2.91 3.21
N ALA A 23 13.30 -3.33 2.88
CA ALA A 23 12.17 -2.46 2.60
C ALA A 23 11.35 -2.21 3.86
N TYR A 24 10.92 -0.97 4.09
CA TYR A 24 10.06 -0.61 5.21
C TYR A 24 9.11 0.54 4.83
N LEU A 25 8.02 0.70 5.59
CA LEU A 25 7.11 1.83 5.41
C LEU A 25 7.77 3.11 5.92
N VAL A 26 7.75 4.15 5.09
CA VAL A 26 8.35 5.44 5.41
C VAL A 26 7.30 6.53 5.28
N GLU A 27 7.42 7.55 6.12
CA GLU A 27 6.59 8.75 6.10
C GLU A 27 7.43 9.96 5.68
N GLU A 28 6.82 10.97 5.09
CA GLU A 28 7.56 12.16 4.62
C GLU A 28 8.13 13.00 5.77
N LYS A 29 7.40 13.09 6.88
CA LYS A 29 7.75 13.93 8.02
C LYS A 29 7.60 13.16 9.32
N LYS A 30 8.37 13.55 10.33
CA LYS A 30 8.21 13.01 11.68
C LYS A 30 6.81 13.33 12.21
N GLY A 31 6.06 12.29 12.57
CA GLY A 31 4.68 12.41 13.06
C GLY A 31 3.62 12.30 11.97
N ASP A 32 4.01 12.22 10.68
CA ASP A 32 3.07 11.82 9.64
C ASP A 32 2.72 10.33 9.78
N ASN A 33 1.52 9.99 9.33
CA ASN A 33 0.95 8.66 9.39
C ASN A 33 0.17 8.36 8.10
N LYS A 34 0.69 8.79 6.94
CA LYS A 34 0.00 8.67 5.65
C LYS A 34 -0.23 7.22 5.27
N ASN A 35 0.72 6.32 5.53
CA ASN A 35 0.55 4.89 5.22
C ASN A 35 -0.56 4.28 6.07
N TYR A 36 -0.53 4.51 7.38
CA TYR A 36 -1.58 4.03 8.29
C TYR A 36 -2.93 4.65 7.97
N SER A 37 -2.96 5.94 7.66
CA SER A 37 -4.17 6.64 7.21
C SER A 37 -4.72 6.02 5.92
N ALA A 38 -3.87 5.67 4.95
CA ALA A 38 -4.29 5.02 3.71
C ALA A 38 -4.87 3.62 3.95
N LEU A 39 -4.28 2.85 4.87
CA LEU A 39 -4.76 1.51 5.23
C LEU A 39 -6.09 1.55 5.98
N LEU A 40 -6.23 2.49 6.93
CA LEU A 40 -7.41 2.63 7.80
C LEU A 40 -8.56 3.42 7.16
N LYS A 41 -8.29 4.23 6.12
CA LYS A 41 -9.32 5.00 5.40
C LYS A 41 -10.38 4.06 4.81
N PRO A 42 -11.65 4.13 5.23
CA PRO A 42 -12.68 3.23 4.72
C PRO A 42 -12.83 3.33 3.19
N PRO A 43 -13.17 2.21 2.51
CA PRO A 43 -13.58 2.26 1.10
C PRO A 43 -14.85 3.10 0.93
N ALA A 44 -15.07 3.62 -0.26
CA ALA A 44 -16.33 4.26 -0.61
C ALA A 44 -17.45 3.20 -0.67
N ALA A 45 -18.70 3.60 -0.40
CA ALA A 45 -19.85 2.76 -0.71
C ALA A 45 -20.10 2.75 -2.24
N LYS A 46 -20.61 1.64 -2.76
CA LYS A 46 -21.09 1.55 -4.15
C LYS A 46 -22.22 2.53 -4.35
N SER A 47 -22.17 3.26 -5.46
CA SER A 47 -23.26 4.17 -5.82
C SER A 47 -24.52 3.38 -6.12
N HIS A 48 -25.66 3.91 -5.68
CA HIS A 48 -26.96 3.38 -6.06
C HIS A 48 -27.36 3.93 -7.43
N THR A 49 -28.01 3.11 -8.24
CA THR A 49 -28.62 3.59 -9.49
C THR A 49 -29.86 4.42 -9.14
N ALA A 50 -29.76 5.73 -9.37
CA ALA A 50 -30.85 6.67 -9.16
C ALA A 50 -31.42 7.15 -10.50
N VAL A 51 -32.72 7.50 -10.51
CA VAL A 51 -33.39 8.13 -11.65
C VAL A 51 -33.76 9.55 -11.27
N SER A 52 -33.18 10.54 -11.94
CA SER A 52 -33.51 11.95 -11.73
C SER A 52 -34.38 12.47 -12.88
N PHE A 53 -35.48 13.15 -12.53
CA PHE A 53 -36.41 13.75 -13.48
C PHE A 53 -36.31 15.27 -13.34
N ARG A 54 -36.23 16.02 -14.46
CA ARG A 54 -36.07 17.48 -14.43
C ARG A 54 -37.22 18.19 -13.72
N GLU A 55 -38.43 17.67 -13.86
CA GLU A 55 -39.67 18.24 -13.34
C GLU A 55 -39.93 17.87 -11.87
N ARG A 56 -39.03 17.13 -11.21
CA ARG A 56 -39.18 16.70 -9.83
C ARG A 56 -37.95 17.06 -9.01
N ASP A 57 -38.17 17.44 -7.76
CA ASP A 57 -37.06 17.65 -6.84
C ASP A 57 -36.38 16.31 -6.49
N GLY A 58 -35.05 16.32 -6.52
CA GLY A 58 -34.22 15.19 -6.11
C GLY A 58 -34.13 14.05 -7.13
N GLU A 59 -34.00 12.83 -6.61
CA GLU A 59 -33.83 11.60 -7.38
C GLU A 59 -34.66 10.45 -6.79
N LYS A 60 -35.07 9.53 -7.65
CA LYS A 60 -35.79 8.32 -7.26
C LYS A 60 -34.80 7.17 -7.09
N LEU A 61 -34.87 6.52 -5.93
CA LEU A 61 -34.11 5.32 -5.59
C LEU A 61 -35.04 4.11 -5.43
N PRO A 62 -34.50 2.87 -5.40
CA PRO A 62 -35.26 1.69 -5.01
C PRO A 62 -35.75 1.75 -3.55
N ASP A 63 -36.80 1.00 -3.22
CA ASP A 63 -37.35 0.95 -1.86
C ASP A 63 -36.38 0.37 -0.81
N SER A 64 -35.41 -0.45 -1.25
CA SER A 64 -34.37 -1.02 -0.42
C SER A 64 -32.99 -0.67 -0.95
N LEU A 65 -32.14 -0.13 -0.07
CA LEU A 65 -30.74 0.17 -0.35
C LEU A 65 -29.89 -0.95 0.26
N LEU A 66 -29.25 -1.75 -0.61
CA LEU A 66 -28.29 -2.77 -0.20
C LEU A 66 -26.87 -2.17 -0.25
N PRO A 67 -26.28 -1.76 0.89
CA PRO A 67 -24.96 -1.17 0.90
C PRO A 67 -23.90 -2.22 0.57
N ALA A 68 -22.95 -1.84 -0.28
CA ALA A 68 -21.76 -2.62 -0.57
C ALA A 68 -20.57 -1.67 -0.66
N TRP A 69 -19.37 -2.16 -0.37
CA TRP A 69 -18.15 -1.38 -0.55
C TRP A 69 -17.66 -1.42 -2.00
N GLU A 70 -17.16 -0.30 -2.48
CA GLU A 70 -16.36 -0.23 -3.69
C GLU A 70 -14.97 -0.79 -3.46
N ALA A 71 -14.38 -1.31 -4.53
CA ALA A 71 -12.96 -1.61 -4.56
C ALA A 71 -12.15 -0.31 -4.45
N ARG A 72 -11.11 -0.30 -3.62
CA ARG A 72 -10.28 0.88 -3.35
C ARG A 72 -8.85 0.71 -3.83
N ASP A 73 -8.23 1.85 -4.14
CA ASP A 73 -6.78 1.93 -4.34
C ASP A 73 -6.14 2.41 -3.03
N VAL A 74 -5.05 1.77 -2.63
CA VAL A 74 -4.27 2.13 -1.43
C VAL A 74 -2.84 2.40 -1.88
N THR A 75 -2.34 3.60 -1.61
CA THR A 75 -0.96 3.97 -1.91
C THR A 75 -0.14 3.92 -0.63
N LEU A 76 0.96 3.15 -0.64
CA LEU A 76 1.92 3.06 0.46
C LEU A 76 3.29 3.56 0.01
N GLN A 77 3.96 4.28 0.88
CA GLN A 77 5.32 4.77 0.69
C GLN A 77 6.32 3.80 1.32
N PHE A 78 7.25 3.31 0.51
CA PHE A 78 8.33 2.43 0.93
C PHE A 78 9.67 3.13 0.82
N ALA A 79 10.61 2.77 1.69
CA ALA A 79 12.02 3.04 1.50
C ALA A 79 12.82 1.75 1.49
N ILE A 80 13.88 1.72 0.69
CA ILE A 80 14.92 0.69 0.74
C ILE A 80 16.24 1.37 1.08
N MET A 81 16.94 0.81 2.06
CA MET A 81 18.28 1.21 2.45
C MET A 81 19.26 0.07 2.16
N ALA A 82 20.43 0.40 1.61
CA ALA A 82 21.49 -0.55 1.33
C ALA A 82 22.87 0.10 1.48
N ALA A 83 23.87 -0.69 1.82
CA ALA A 83 25.23 -0.18 2.07
C ALA A 83 25.93 0.34 0.81
N ASP A 84 25.55 -0.17 -0.36
CA ASP A 84 26.14 0.18 -1.64
C ASP A 84 25.14 0.06 -2.80
N ARG A 85 25.54 0.56 -3.97
CA ARG A 85 24.75 0.53 -5.21
C ARG A 85 24.36 -0.88 -5.65
N ALA A 86 25.26 -1.85 -5.58
CA ALA A 86 25.00 -3.19 -6.08
C ALA A 86 23.93 -3.89 -5.22
N GLN A 87 24.07 -3.75 -3.90
CA GLN A 87 23.10 -4.25 -2.93
C GLN A 87 21.75 -3.54 -3.10
N PHE A 88 21.72 -2.22 -3.30
CA PHE A 88 20.49 -1.47 -3.54
C PHE A 88 19.73 -1.98 -4.77
N LEU A 89 20.41 -2.07 -5.92
CA LEU A 89 19.78 -2.50 -7.18
C LEU A 89 19.26 -3.94 -7.09
N SER A 90 19.99 -4.81 -6.40
CA SER A 90 19.58 -6.19 -6.15
C SER A 90 18.32 -6.25 -5.27
N ARG A 91 18.31 -5.53 -4.14
CA ARG A 91 17.16 -5.46 -3.21
C ARG A 91 15.94 -4.86 -3.88
N TYR A 92 16.10 -3.73 -4.55
CA TYR A 92 15.02 -3.02 -5.25
C TYR A 92 14.38 -3.90 -6.33
N SER A 93 15.18 -4.51 -7.20
CA SER A 93 14.67 -5.39 -8.26
C SER A 93 13.97 -6.63 -7.70
N SER A 94 14.53 -7.23 -6.65
CA SER A 94 13.95 -8.41 -5.99
C SER A 94 12.64 -8.07 -5.28
N PHE A 95 12.57 -6.89 -4.65
CA PHE A 95 11.35 -6.41 -3.98
C PHE A 95 10.23 -6.12 -4.99
N LEU A 96 10.53 -5.43 -6.09
CA LEU A 96 9.53 -5.18 -7.13
C LEU A 96 9.04 -6.48 -7.79
N LYS A 97 9.95 -7.43 -8.03
CA LYS A 97 9.59 -8.76 -8.52
C LYS A 97 8.65 -9.47 -7.54
N PHE A 98 8.98 -9.43 -6.25
CA PHE A 98 8.14 -9.99 -5.18
C PHE A 98 6.75 -9.33 -5.12
N LEU A 99 6.66 -8.00 -5.18
CA LEU A 99 5.37 -7.29 -5.20
C LEU A 99 4.53 -7.62 -6.44
N LYS A 100 5.17 -7.82 -7.59
CA LYS A 100 4.50 -8.17 -8.85
C LYS A 100 4.03 -9.63 -8.87
N GLU A 101 4.87 -10.56 -8.42
CA GLU A 101 4.60 -11.99 -8.47
C GLU A 101 3.66 -12.44 -7.35
N GLY A 102 3.87 -11.96 -6.12
CA GLY A 102 3.06 -12.29 -4.94
C GLY A 102 2.79 -13.79 -4.78
N ASP A 103 1.67 -14.13 -4.14
CA ASP A 103 1.06 -15.46 -4.23
C ASP A 103 0.06 -15.42 -5.39
N LYS A 104 0.51 -15.85 -6.58
CA LYS A 104 -0.28 -15.79 -7.82
C LYS A 104 -0.83 -14.38 -8.09
N GLY A 105 -0.01 -13.37 -7.87
CA GLY A 105 -0.32 -11.94 -8.01
C GLY A 105 -0.95 -11.28 -6.78
N TRP A 106 -1.30 -12.06 -5.74
CA TRP A 106 -1.88 -11.53 -4.50
C TRP A 106 -0.83 -11.20 -3.45
N LEU A 107 -1.10 -10.12 -2.72
CA LEU A 107 -0.32 -9.65 -1.59
C LEU A 107 -1.24 -9.53 -0.38
N ASN A 108 -0.98 -10.33 0.65
CA ASN A 108 -1.55 -10.21 1.98
C ASN A 108 -0.65 -9.27 2.78
N ILE A 109 -0.96 -7.98 2.73
CA ILE A 109 -0.21 -6.93 3.43
C ILE A 109 -0.71 -6.89 4.86
N ASN A 110 0.17 -7.17 5.82
CA ASN A 110 -0.14 -7.23 7.24
C ASN A 110 0.89 -6.39 8.01
N PRO A 111 0.50 -5.19 8.49
CA PRO A 111 1.20 -4.51 9.56
C PRO A 111 0.69 -5.11 10.89
N PRO A 112 1.51 -5.89 11.64
CA PRO A 112 0.99 -6.64 12.78
C PRO A 112 0.39 -5.77 13.88
N GLU A 113 0.88 -4.54 14.04
CA GLU A 113 0.34 -3.56 15.00
C GLU A 113 -1.12 -3.17 14.75
N LEU A 114 -1.60 -3.25 13.49
CA LEU A 114 -3.01 -2.99 13.17
C LEU A 114 -3.89 -4.22 13.41
N GLY A 115 -3.30 -5.40 13.61
CA GLY A 115 -4.03 -6.66 13.73
C GLY A 115 -4.87 -7.00 12.50
N ARG A 116 -4.54 -6.44 11.33
CA ARG A 116 -5.31 -6.59 10.08
C ARG A 116 -4.43 -7.06 8.94
N THR A 117 -5.04 -7.86 8.06
CA THR A 117 -4.43 -8.29 6.80
C THR A 117 -5.27 -7.75 5.66
N TYR A 118 -4.63 -7.06 4.73
CA TYR A 118 -5.26 -6.52 3.55
C TYR A 118 -4.85 -7.33 2.34
N ARG A 119 -5.84 -7.86 1.60
CA ARG A 119 -5.59 -8.65 0.40
C ARG A 119 -5.65 -7.77 -0.83
N MET A 120 -4.48 -7.42 -1.36
CA MET A 120 -4.34 -6.48 -2.47
C MET A 120 -3.48 -7.07 -3.60
N TYR A 121 -3.38 -6.37 -4.72
CA TYR A 121 -2.38 -6.65 -5.76
C TYR A 121 -1.68 -5.37 -6.19
N TYR A 122 -0.43 -5.50 -6.66
CA TYR A 122 0.34 -4.38 -7.20
C TYR A 122 -0.37 -3.81 -8.43
N LYS A 123 -0.67 -2.50 -8.42
CA LYS A 123 -1.32 -1.82 -9.54
C LYS A 123 -0.35 -0.90 -10.29
N ASP A 124 0.41 -0.09 -9.57
CA ASP A 124 1.27 0.93 -10.17
C ASP A 124 2.35 1.43 -9.19
N CYS A 125 3.40 2.06 -9.71
CA CYS A 125 4.38 2.82 -8.91
C CYS A 125 4.25 4.30 -9.27
N THR A 126 3.76 5.11 -8.35
CA THR A 126 3.36 6.49 -8.64
C THR A 126 4.48 7.50 -8.47
N ASP A 127 5.54 7.15 -7.76
CA ASP A 127 6.66 8.05 -7.48
C ASP A 127 7.93 7.26 -7.11
N TYR A 128 9.09 7.79 -7.47
CA TYR A 128 10.41 7.32 -7.07
C TYR A 128 11.32 8.51 -6.80
N THR A 129 11.94 8.53 -5.63
CA THR A 129 12.91 9.56 -5.23
C THR A 129 14.14 8.88 -4.65
N GLN A 130 15.30 9.19 -5.22
CA GLN A 130 16.58 8.81 -4.66
C GLN A 130 17.00 9.85 -3.60
N LEU A 131 17.21 9.42 -2.36
CA LEU A 131 17.54 10.31 -1.23
C LEU A 131 19.05 10.49 -1.06
N THR A 132 19.85 9.48 -1.39
CA THR A 132 21.31 9.54 -1.41
C THR A 132 21.84 9.06 -2.76
N ASP A 133 22.99 9.60 -3.18
CA ASP A 133 23.63 9.17 -4.42
C ASP A 133 24.21 7.75 -4.32
N PHE A 134 24.85 7.27 -5.38
CA PHE A 134 25.42 5.92 -5.43
C PHE A 134 26.86 5.84 -4.88
N GLY A 135 27.38 6.89 -4.25
CA GLY A 135 28.75 6.97 -3.76
C GLY A 135 29.00 6.30 -2.39
N GLY A 136 27.94 5.79 -1.76
CA GLY A 136 28.01 5.14 -0.45
C GLY A 136 26.69 4.45 -0.10
N GLU A 137 26.21 4.65 1.12
CA GLU A 137 24.90 4.15 1.54
C GLU A 137 23.80 4.74 0.64
N VAL A 138 23.01 3.85 0.02
CA VAL A 138 21.95 4.21 -0.91
C VAL A 138 20.61 4.06 -0.24
N ILE A 139 19.85 5.15 -0.23
CA ILE A 139 18.48 5.21 0.27
C ILE A 139 17.61 5.76 -0.86
N ALA A 140 16.57 5.02 -1.21
CA ALA A 140 15.53 5.51 -2.11
C ALA A 140 14.15 5.27 -1.51
N LYS A 141 13.25 6.20 -1.79
CA LYS A 141 11.83 6.13 -1.45
C LYS A 141 11.01 5.98 -2.72
N PHE A 142 9.93 5.22 -2.66
CA PHE A 142 8.99 5.10 -3.76
C PHE A 142 7.58 4.86 -3.24
N SER A 143 6.59 5.30 -4.02
CA SER A 143 5.17 5.17 -3.68
C SER A 143 4.54 4.08 -4.54
N VAL A 144 4.01 3.05 -3.91
CA VAL A 144 3.36 1.92 -4.60
C VAL A 144 1.87 2.00 -4.39
N LYS A 145 1.12 1.95 -5.49
CA LYS A 145 -0.34 1.85 -5.49
C LYS A 145 -0.75 0.39 -5.60
N PHE A 146 -1.56 -0.04 -4.65
CA PHE A 146 -2.20 -1.34 -4.61
C PHE A 146 -3.69 -1.21 -4.89
N ARG A 147 -4.29 -2.26 -5.46
CA ARG A 147 -5.74 -2.39 -5.59
C ARG A 147 -6.24 -3.42 -4.59
N GLU A 148 -7.23 -3.04 -3.79
CA GLU A 148 -8.00 -3.93 -2.96
C GLU A 148 -9.39 -4.13 -3.58
N PRO A 149 -9.64 -5.25 -4.27
CA PRO A 149 -10.88 -5.47 -5.00
C PRO A 149 -12.07 -5.78 -4.08
N VAL A 150 -11.82 -6.41 -2.94
CA VAL A 150 -12.82 -6.74 -1.92
C VAL A 150 -12.29 -6.26 -0.59
N PRO A 151 -12.61 -5.02 -0.18
CA PRO A 151 -12.08 -4.46 1.05
C PRO A 151 -12.69 -5.13 2.28
N THR A 152 -11.84 -5.44 3.25
CA THR A 152 -12.23 -5.96 4.56
C THR A 152 -11.92 -4.91 5.63
N LEU A 153 -12.92 -4.58 6.45
CA LEU A 153 -12.79 -3.65 7.57
C LEU A 153 -12.36 -4.40 8.84
#